data_AF-A0A529ME35-F1
#
_entry.id   AF-A0A529ME35-F1
#
_cell.length_a   1.000
_cell.length_b   1.000
_cell.length_c   1.000
_cell.angle_alpha   90.00
_cell.angle_beta   90.00
_cell.angle_gamma   90.00
#
_symmetry.space_group_name_H-M   'P 1'
#
loop_
_entity.id
_entity.type
_entity.pdbx_description
1 polymer ?
#
loop_
_entity_poly.entity_id
_entity_poly.type
_entity_poly.pdbx_seq_one_letter_code
_entity_poly.pdbx_strand_id
1 'polypeptide(L)'
;LYVLVPVWLGQSLISVRTYAEHQWSEHPEGRTIIVERSPLSFLFLNNNLHFVHHKSPTVAWYRLPKLFRERREEWLRMNNGYVYPNYLALIKSFAFKAKEPVIHPVLRRSPEPGRAFK
;
A
#
# COMPACT_ATOMS: atom_id res chain seq x y z
N LEU A 1 -12.53 -27.46 -7.80
CA LEU A 1 -12.67 -26.25 -8.64
C LEU A 1 -12.91 -24.99 -7.80
N TYR A 2 -13.98 -24.92 -6.99
CA TYR A 2 -14.30 -23.75 -6.14
C TYR A 2 -13.24 -23.41 -5.07
N VAL A 3 -12.60 -24.41 -4.45
CA VAL A 3 -11.57 -24.13 -3.44
C VAL A 3 -10.27 -23.59 -4.06
N LEU A 4 -9.91 -24.07 -5.24
CA LEU A 4 -8.64 -23.69 -5.88
C LEU A 4 -8.74 -22.35 -6.60
N VAL A 5 -9.88 -22.07 -7.24
CA VAL A 5 -10.02 -20.87 -8.08
C VAL A 5 -10.54 -19.70 -7.24
N PRO A 6 -11.83 -19.57 -6.89
CA PRO A 6 -12.30 -18.38 -6.19
C PRO A 6 -11.70 -18.19 -4.79
N VAL A 7 -11.52 -19.28 -4.02
CA VAL A 7 -10.94 -19.15 -2.67
C VAL A 7 -9.44 -18.89 -2.74
N TRP A 8 -8.66 -19.82 -3.29
CA TRP A 8 -7.20 -19.66 -3.28
C TRP A 8 -6.73 -18.48 -4.14
N LEU A 9 -7.10 -18.40 -5.42
CA LEU A 9 -6.65 -17.31 -6.29
C LEU A 9 -7.18 -15.95 -5.81
N GLY A 10 -8.47 -15.88 -5.45
CA GLY A 10 -9.08 -14.65 -4.93
C GLY A 10 -8.41 -14.17 -3.65
N GLN A 11 -8.20 -15.08 -2.69
CA GLN A 11 -7.53 -14.76 -1.43
C GLN A 11 -6.06 -14.36 -1.65
N SER A 12 -5.33 -15.07 -2.51
CA SER A 12 -3.95 -14.70 -2.85
C SER A 12 -3.86 -13.30 -3.43
N LEU A 13 -4.77 -12.93 -4.35
CA LEU A 13 -4.80 -11.59 -4.95
C LEU A 13 -5.08 -10.50 -3.90
N ILE A 14 -6.09 -10.70 -3.04
CA ILE A 14 -6.41 -9.73 -1.98
C ILE A 14 -5.26 -9.62 -0.97
N SER A 15 -4.57 -10.72 -0.68
CA SER A 15 -3.45 -10.74 0.27
C SER A 15 -2.27 -9.89 -0.20
N VAL A 16 -2.05 -9.73 -1.51
CA VAL A 16 -1.03 -8.81 -2.06
C VAL A 16 -1.30 -7.38 -1.61
N ARG A 17 -2.57 -6.95 -1.65
CA ARG A 17 -3.00 -5.64 -1.18
C ARG A 17 -2.78 -5.51 0.33
N THR A 18 -3.29 -6.47 1.12
CA THR A 18 -3.13 -6.47 2.58
C THR A 18 -1.66 -6.38 3.01
N TYR A 19 -0.78 -7.11 2.32
CA TYR A 19 0.67 -7.07 2.58
C TYR A 19 1.30 -5.71 2.29
N ALA A 20 0.87 -5.06 1.20
CA ALA A 20 1.40 -3.78 0.77
C ALA A 20 0.90 -2.61 1.62
N GLU A 21 -0.35 -2.67 2.07
CA GLU A 21 -1.10 -1.50 2.51
C GLU A 21 -0.57 -0.82 3.75
N HIS A 22 -0.18 -1.59 4.76
CA HIS A 22 0.12 -1.02 6.06
C HIS A 22 1.58 -1.22 6.42
N GLN A 23 2.21 -0.15 6.91
CA GLN A 23 3.41 -0.25 7.71
C GLN A 23 3.20 0.41 9.07
N TRP A 24 4.01 -0.01 10.06
CA TRP A 24 4.15 0.78 11.26
C TRP A 24 4.73 2.16 10.95
N SER A 25 4.03 3.21 11.39
CA SER A 25 4.51 4.59 11.39
C SER A 25 3.90 5.35 12.56
N GLU A 26 4.70 6.19 13.21
CA GLU A 26 4.23 7.08 14.28
C GLU A 26 3.18 8.06 13.76
N HIS A 27 3.36 8.52 12.52
CA HIS A 27 2.38 9.36 11.84
C HIS A 27 1.36 8.50 11.09
N PRO A 28 0.04 8.69 11.32
CA PRO A 28 -1.01 7.95 10.60
C PRO A 28 -0.87 8.02 9.08
N GLU A 29 -0.37 9.15 8.59
CA GLU A 29 -0.21 9.43 7.18
C GLU A 29 0.81 8.49 6.51
N GLY A 30 1.90 8.15 7.20
CA GLY A 30 2.96 7.29 6.65
C GLY A 30 2.65 5.79 6.72
N ARG A 31 1.47 5.41 7.22
CA ARG A 31 1.08 4.01 7.39
C ARG A 31 0.63 3.37 6.09
N THR A 32 0.18 4.16 5.12
CA THR A 32 -0.53 3.62 3.95
C THR A 32 0.29 3.76 2.66
N ILE A 33 0.48 2.67 1.93
CA ILE A 33 1.21 2.73 0.65
C ILE A 33 0.40 3.44 -0.45
N ILE A 34 1.10 4.13 -1.34
CA ILE A 34 0.59 4.50 -2.67
C ILE A 34 1.30 3.65 -3.71
N VAL A 35 0.56 2.83 -4.46
CA VAL A 35 1.10 2.11 -5.62
C VAL A 35 0.54 2.76 -6.88
N GLU A 36 1.38 3.31 -7.75
CA GLU A 36 0.90 4.19 -8.83
C GLU A 36 0.21 3.46 -10.00
N ARG A 37 0.94 2.64 -10.75
CA ARG A 37 0.42 2.01 -11.99
C ARG A 37 0.67 0.51 -11.97
N SER A 38 -0.39 -0.27 -11.82
CA SER A 38 -0.31 -1.73 -11.92
C SER A 38 -1.52 -2.30 -12.65
N PRO A 39 -1.38 -3.41 -13.40
CA PRO A 39 -2.53 -4.16 -13.90
C PRO A 39 -3.52 -4.55 -12.78
N LEU A 40 -3.00 -4.79 -11.57
CA LEU A 40 -3.82 -5.11 -10.40
C LEU A 40 -4.69 -3.94 -9.91
N SER A 41 -4.39 -2.69 -10.33
CA SER A 41 -5.17 -1.52 -9.94
C SER A 41 -6.65 -1.68 -10.30
N PHE A 42 -6.98 -2.27 -11.45
CA PHE A 42 -8.37 -2.53 -11.82
C PHE A 42 -9.05 -3.54 -10.90
N LEU A 43 -8.37 -4.66 -10.61
CA LEU A 43 -8.89 -5.71 -9.72
C LEU A 43 -9.10 -5.20 -8.29
N PHE A 44 -8.31 -4.21 -7.87
CA PHE A 44 -8.43 -3.56 -6.56
C PHE A 44 -9.31 -2.32 -6.57
N LEU A 45 -10.03 -2.04 -7.66
CA LEU A 45 -10.87 -0.85 -7.80
C LEU A 45 -10.08 0.43 -7.48
N ASN A 46 -8.89 0.57 -8.04
CA ASN A 46 -7.94 1.65 -7.78
C ASN A 46 -7.56 1.90 -6.30
N ASN A 47 -7.90 0.99 -5.38
CA ASN A 47 -7.49 1.09 -3.97
C ASN A 47 -5.99 0.87 -3.77
N ASN A 48 -5.23 0.59 -4.82
CA ASN A 48 -3.77 0.77 -4.80
C ASN A 48 -3.35 2.21 -4.45
N LEU A 49 -4.25 3.19 -4.61
CA LEU A 49 -4.12 4.56 -4.13
C LEU A 49 -4.79 4.74 -2.74
N HIS A 50 -4.58 3.79 -1.83
CA HIS A 50 -5.36 3.69 -0.60
C HIS A 50 -5.26 4.95 0.28
N PHE A 51 -4.08 5.57 0.35
CA PHE A 51 -3.90 6.86 1.03
C PHE A 51 -4.84 7.96 0.48
N VAL A 52 -4.98 8.04 -0.84
CA VAL A 52 -5.86 9.00 -1.51
C VAL A 52 -7.32 8.70 -1.18
N HIS A 53 -7.70 7.42 -1.17
CA HIS A 53 -9.04 7.00 -0.78
C HIS A 53 -9.36 7.37 0.67
N HIS A 54 -8.45 7.13 1.61
CA HIS A 54 -8.64 7.53 3.01
C HIS A 54 -8.84 9.04 3.20
N LYS A 55 -8.12 9.87 2.41
CA LYS A 55 -8.28 11.33 2.43
C LYS A 55 -9.51 11.83 1.67
N SER A 56 -10.07 11.02 0.78
CA SER A 56 -11.21 11.38 -0.06
C SER A 56 -12.17 10.19 -0.21
N PRO A 57 -12.81 9.74 0.89
CA PRO A 57 -13.54 8.47 0.94
C PRO A 57 -14.80 8.46 0.06
N THR A 58 -15.36 9.64 -0.23
CA THR A 58 -16.56 9.82 -1.06
C THR A 58 -16.26 9.81 -2.56
N VAL A 59 -14.98 9.84 -2.95
CA VAL A 59 -14.59 9.83 -4.36
C VAL A 59 -14.75 8.42 -4.91
N ALA A 60 -15.52 8.31 -5.99
CA ALA A 60 -15.70 7.05 -6.68
C ALA A 60 -14.36 6.46 -7.14
N TRP A 61 -14.21 5.16 -6.97
CA TRP A 61 -12.96 4.42 -7.16
C TRP A 61 -12.31 4.66 -8.55
N TYR A 62 -13.11 4.79 -9.62
CA TYR A 62 -12.62 5.05 -10.97
C TYR A 62 -12.10 6.48 -11.19
N ARG A 63 -12.39 7.41 -10.28
CA ARG A 63 -11.89 8.80 -10.31
C ARG A 63 -10.59 8.98 -9.53
N LEU A 64 -10.24 8.06 -8.62
CA LEU A 64 -9.01 8.12 -7.83
C LEU A 64 -7.74 8.31 -8.67
N PRO A 65 -7.54 7.61 -9.82
CA PRO A 65 -6.34 7.81 -10.61
C PRO A 65 -6.23 9.21 -11.21
N LYS A 66 -7.36 9.84 -11.56
CA LYS A 66 -7.37 11.23 -12.06
C LYS A 66 -6.98 12.18 -10.94
N LEU A 67 -7.62 12.05 -9.77
CA LEU A 67 -7.36 12.86 -8.58
C LEU A 67 -5.89 12.77 -8.12
N PHE A 68 -5.32 11.58 -8.17
CA PHE A 68 -3.91 11.37 -7.84
C PHE A 68 -2.99 12.08 -8.84
N ARG A 69 -3.24 11.94 -10.15
CA ARG A 69 -2.40 12.55 -11.19
C ARG A 69 -2.40 14.07 -11.16
N GLU A 70 -3.55 14.68 -10.86
CA GLU A 70 -3.69 16.15 -10.79
C GLU A 70 -2.85 16.78 -9.68
N ARG A 71 -2.62 16.05 -8.58
CA ARG A 71 -1.94 16.57 -7.38
C ARG A 71 -0.88 15.60 -6.86
N ARG A 72 -0.19 14.91 -7.76
CA ARG A 72 0.72 13.80 -7.41
C ARG A 72 1.72 14.20 -6.34
N GLU A 73 2.45 15.30 -6.54
CA GLU A 73 3.47 15.75 -5.61
C GLU A 73 2.93 16.09 -4.22
N GLU A 74 1.71 16.63 -4.14
CA GLU A 74 1.05 16.90 -2.88
C GLU A 74 0.76 15.60 -2.12
N TRP A 75 0.22 14.59 -2.83
CA TRP A 75 0.00 13.26 -2.25
C TRP A 75 1.29 12.61 -1.75
N LEU A 76 2.38 12.73 -2.51
CA LEU A 76 3.69 12.17 -2.10
C LEU A 76 4.24 12.83 -0.84
N ARG A 77 4.13 14.17 -0.74
CA ARG A 77 4.55 14.92 0.45
C ARG A 77 3.72 14.52 1.67
N MET A 78 2.40 14.43 1.50
CA MET A 78 1.51 14.04 2.60
C MET A 78 1.75 12.59 3.06
N ASN A 79 2.07 11.68 2.14
CA ASN A 79 2.33 10.28 2.45
C ASN A 79 3.78 10.00 2.92
N ASN A 80 4.55 11.04 3.23
CA ASN A 80 5.95 10.94 3.64
C ASN A 80 6.82 10.08 2.69
N GLY A 81 6.52 10.12 1.38
CA GLY A 81 7.25 9.37 0.36
C GLY A 81 6.94 7.87 0.29
N TYR A 82 5.95 7.33 1.00
CA TYR A 82 5.67 5.88 1.00
C TYR A 82 4.98 5.39 -0.29
N VAL A 83 5.74 5.36 -1.40
CA VAL A 83 5.21 5.16 -2.75
C VAL A 83 6.00 4.14 -3.53
N TYR A 84 5.28 3.31 -4.29
CA TYR A 84 5.85 2.35 -5.24
C TYR A 84 5.30 2.58 -6.65
N PRO A 85 6.11 2.38 -7.69
CA PRO A 85 5.64 2.52 -9.07
C PRO A 85 4.62 1.43 -9.44
N ASN A 86 4.78 0.21 -8.91
CA ASN A 86 3.92 -0.94 -9.17
C ASN A 86 4.15 -2.05 -8.13
N TYR A 87 3.23 -3.01 -8.04
CA TYR A 87 3.36 -4.18 -7.15
C TYR A 87 4.55 -5.08 -7.48
N LEU A 88 5.01 -5.13 -8.73
CA LEU A 88 6.20 -5.93 -9.09
C LEU A 88 7.47 -5.37 -8.44
N ALA A 89 7.62 -4.05 -8.37
CA ALA A 89 8.71 -3.40 -7.66
C ALA A 89 8.67 -3.73 -6.16
N LEU A 90 7.47 -3.73 -5.56
CA LEU A 90 7.29 -4.13 -4.16
C LEU A 90 7.69 -5.59 -3.93
N ILE A 91 7.24 -6.50 -4.80
CA ILE A 91 7.62 -7.92 -4.74
C ILE A 91 9.14 -8.07 -4.90
N LYS A 92 9.78 -7.37 -5.85
CA LYS A 92 11.24 -7.42 -6.01
C LYS A 92 11.99 -6.97 -4.76
N SER A 93 11.49 -5.96 -4.05
CA SER A 93 12.10 -5.50 -2.80
C SER A 93 11.99 -6.53 -1.67
N PHE A 94 10.88 -7.27 -1.60
CA PHE A 94 10.50 -8.05 -0.41
C PHE A 94 10.18 -9.54 -0.65
N ALA A 95 10.43 -10.09 -1.84
CA ALA A 95 10.15 -11.51 -2.14
C ALA A 95 10.91 -12.47 -1.20
N PHE A 96 12.09 -12.07 -0.75
CA PHE A 96 12.97 -12.86 0.12
C PHE A 96 13.45 -12.07 1.35
N LYS A 97 12.79 -10.94 1.65
CA LYS A 97 13.15 -10.06 2.76
C LYS A 97 11.88 -9.67 3.51
N ALA A 98 11.93 -9.69 4.83
CA ALA A 98 10.83 -9.18 5.65
C ALA A 98 10.62 -7.68 5.34
N LYS A 99 9.38 -7.30 4.99
CA LYS A 99 9.00 -5.90 4.76
C LYS A 99 9.08 -5.08 6.05
N GLU A 100 8.65 -5.66 7.17
CA GLU A 100 8.61 -5.02 8.48
C GLU A 100 9.18 -5.93 9.58
N PRO A 101 9.73 -5.35 10.66
CA PRO A 101 10.13 -6.14 11.82
C PRO A 101 8.91 -6.80 12.48
N VAL A 102 9.07 -8.04 12.95
CA VAL A 102 8.00 -8.83 13.61
C VAL A 102 7.67 -8.33 15.02
N ILE A 103 8.55 -7.52 15.62
CA ILE A 103 8.44 -7.12 17.03
C ILE A 103 7.51 -5.90 17.15
N HIS A 104 6.46 -6.03 17.96
CA HIS A 104 5.54 -4.94 18.28
C HIS A 104 6.30 -3.76 18.96
N PRO A 105 6.04 -2.50 18.56
CA PRO A 105 6.82 -1.34 19.01
C PRO A 105 6.85 -1.13 20.53
N VAL A 106 5.86 -1.63 21.29
CA VAL A 106 5.85 -1.52 22.75
C VAL A 106 7.04 -2.23 23.43
N LEU A 107 7.63 -3.24 22.78
CA LEU A 107 8.80 -3.94 23.30
C LEU A 107 10.14 -3.24 22.99
N ARG A 108 10.12 -2.10 22.26
CA ARG A 108 11.27 -1.21 22.04
C ARG A 108 10.89 0.24 22.31
N ARG A 109 11.39 0.83 23.40
CA ARG A 109 11.15 2.24 23.80
C ARG A 109 11.87 3.29 22.92
N SER A 110 12.58 2.88 21.87
CA SER A 110 13.30 3.78 20.98
C SER A 110 12.56 3.90 19.65
N PRO A 111 12.24 5.12 19.18
CA PRO A 111 11.71 5.35 17.84
C PRO A 111 12.63 4.72 16.80
N GLU A 112 12.17 3.69 16.08
CA GLU A 112 12.87 3.25 14.88
C GLU A 112 12.32 4.03 13.70
N PRO A 113 13.19 4.64 12.87
CA PRO A 113 12.72 5.16 11.58
C PRO A 113 12.08 4.00 10.85
N GLY A 114 10.84 4.19 10.36
CA GLY A 114 10.10 3.17 9.61
C GLY A 114 11.06 2.54 8.60
N ARG A 115 11.40 1.26 8.84
CA ARG A 115 12.61 0.64 8.28
C ARG A 115 12.58 0.53 6.76
N ALA A 116 11.43 0.81 6.19
CA ALA A 116 11.10 0.35 4.89
C ALA A 116 11.38 1.39 3.81
N PHE A 117 11.37 2.72 4.06
CA PHE A 117 11.41 3.68 2.95
C PHE A 117 12.18 4.98 3.26
N LYS A 118 13.26 5.23 2.49
CA LYS A 118 13.90 6.53 2.28
C LYS A 118 13.50 7.04 0.91
#